data_AF-A0A1X6ZZZ2-F1
#
_entry.id   AF-A0A1X6ZZZ2-F1
#
_cell.length_a   1.000
_cell.length_b   1.000
_cell.length_c   1.000
_cell.angle_alpha   90.00
_cell.angle_beta   90.00
_cell.angle_gamma   90.00
#
_symmetry.space_group_name_H-M   'P 1'
#
loop_
_entity.id
_entity.type
_entity.pdbx_description
1 polymer ?
#
loop_
_entity_poly.entity_id
_entity_poly.type
_entity_poly.pdbx_seq_one_letter_code
_entity_poly.pdbx_strand_id
1 'polypeptide(L)' 'MALRIFTCRDCGHRMRFAHDHCGKCYCHKETYQQPMLWYGVIAVLFVLLILGLVQLISSQI' A
#
# COMPACT_ATOMS: atom_id res chain seq x y z
N MET A 1 -18.48 1.75 -2.58
CA MET A 1 -18.39 1.99 -1.11
C MET A 1 -16.91 1.90 -0.74
N ALA A 2 -16.29 2.96 -0.22
CA ALA A 2 -14.86 2.90 0.11
C ALA A 2 -14.62 2.04 1.36
N LEU A 3 -13.84 0.96 1.23
CA LEU A 3 -13.54 0.02 2.31
C LEU A 3 -12.79 0.74 3.45
N ARG A 4 -13.33 0.63 4.67
CA ARG A 4 -12.72 1.17 5.90
C ARG A 4 -12.11 0.02 6.69
N ILE A 5 -10.82 -0.23 6.45
CA ILE A 5 -10.10 -1.39 6.95
C ILE A 5 -9.32 -1.07 8.23
N PHE A 6 -9.00 0.21 8.45
CA PHE A 6 -8.12 0.66 9.53
C PHE A 6 -8.89 1.39 10.62
N THR A 7 -8.38 1.35 11.84
CA THR A 7 -8.90 2.10 12.98
C THR A 7 -7.79 2.99 13.53
N CYS A 8 -8.10 4.27 13.73
CA CYS A 8 -7.18 5.23 14.33
C CYS A 8 -6.98 4.87 15.80
N ARG A 9 -5.71 4.77 16.24
CA ARG A 9 -5.37 4.46 17.64
C ARG A 9 -5.73 5.58 18.61
N ASP A 10 -5.64 6.84 18.16
CA ASP A 10 -5.87 8.00 19.03
C ASP A 10 -7.34 8.31 19.27
N CYS A 11 -8.18 8.21 18.24
CA CYS A 11 -9.59 8.62 18.33
C CYS A 11 -10.62 7.51 18.02
N GLY A 12 -10.16 6.29 17.71
CA GLY A 12 -11.01 5.16 17.36
C GLY A 12 -11.76 5.28 16.02
N HIS A 13 -11.47 6.30 15.22
CA HIS A 13 -12.15 6.51 13.94
C HIS A 13 -11.79 5.43 12.93
N ARG A 14 -12.79 4.85 12.26
CA ARG A 14 -12.59 3.89 11.15
C ARG A 14 -12.19 4.62 9.87
N MET A 15 -10.97 4.39 9.42
CA MET A 15 -10.31 5.08 8.32
C MET A 15 -10.31 4.25 7.04
N ARG A 16 -10.32 4.97 5.91
CA ARG A 16 -10.08 4.41 4.58
C ARG A 16 -8.58 4.23 4.36
N PHE A 17 -8.23 3.34 3.43
CA PHE A 17 -6.87 3.21 2.91
C PHE A 17 -6.55 4.32 1.88
N ALA A 18 -6.59 5.57 2.34
CA ALA A 18 -6.35 6.74 1.50
C ALA A 18 -5.91 7.91 2.38
N HIS A 19 -4.99 8.73 1.90
CA HIS A 19 -4.39 9.87 2.63
C HIS A 19 -3.56 9.42 3.85
N ASP A 20 -2.69 10.32 4.30
CA ASP A 20 -1.73 10.03 5.38
C ASP A 20 -2.21 10.46 6.77
N HIS A 21 -3.39 11.07 6.85
CA HIS A 21 -3.97 11.61 8.09
C HIS A 21 -5.36 11.02 8.37
N CYS A 22 -5.71 10.93 9.66
CA CYS A 22 -7.05 10.54 10.09
C CYS A 22 -8.09 11.60 9.68
N GLY A 23 -9.20 11.19 9.06
CA GLY A 23 -10.27 12.12 8.67
C GLY A 23 -11.10 12.73 9.81
N LYS A 24 -10.80 12.40 11.08
CA LYS A 24 -11.50 12.91 12.27
C LYS A 24 -10.60 13.74 13.17
N CYS A 25 -9.52 13.15 13.68
CA CYS A 25 -8.58 13.84 14.58
C CYS A 25 -7.35 14.40 13.86
N TYR A 26 -7.20 14.17 12.55
CA TYR A 26 -6.07 14.62 11.74
C TYR A 26 -4.68 14.14 12.22
N CYS A 27 -4.62 13.14 13.11
CA CYS A 27 -3.36 12.52 13.47
C CYS A 27 -2.74 11.80 12.26
N HIS A 28 -1.42 11.68 12.27
CA HIS A 28 -0.71 10.96 11.23
C HIS A 28 -1.01 9.45 11.36
N LYS A 29 -1.36 8.83 10.24
CA LYS A 29 -1.55 7.38 10.17
C LYS A 29 -0.24 6.64 10.31
N GLU A 30 -0.31 5.48 10.93
CA GLU A 30 0.78 4.52 10.98
C GLU A 30 1.25 4.15 9.57
N THR A 31 2.54 3.89 9.42
CA THR A 31 3.22 3.64 8.15
C THR A 31 2.58 2.53 7.30
N TYR A 32 2.10 1.45 7.93
CA TYR A 32 1.40 0.35 7.24
C TYR A 32 -0.02 0.70 6.76
N GLN A 33 -0.60 1.81 7.23
CA GLN A 33 -1.93 2.31 6.85
C GLN A 33 -1.86 3.37 5.74
N GLN A 34 -0.64 3.76 5.34
CA GLN A 34 -0.39 4.78 4.32
C GLN A 34 -0.35 4.13 2.92
N PRO A 35 -1.07 4.67 1.92
CA PRO A 35 -1.13 4.06 0.59
C PRO A 35 0.21 4.10 -0.16
N MET A 36 1.02 5.14 0.09
CA MET A 36 2.28 5.35 -0.62
C MET A 36 3.27 4.20 -0.43
N LEU A 37 3.34 3.64 0.78
CA LEU A 37 4.25 2.53 1.06
C LEU A 37 3.86 1.28 0.28
N TRP A 38 2.56 0.99 0.20
CA TRP A 38 2.05 -0.14 -0.57
C TRP A 38 2.22 0.05 -2.07
N TYR A 39 2.10 1.27 -2.60
CA TYR A 39 2.46 1.54 -3.99
C TYR A 39 3.93 1.24 -4.27
N GLY A 40 4.84 1.58 -3.34
CA GLY A 40 6.25 1.21 -3.43
C GLY A 40 6.46 -0.30 -3.46
N VAL A 41 5.83 -1.05 -2.54
CA VAL A 41 5.91 -2.52 -2.51
C VAL A 41 5.39 -3.14 -3.81
N ILE A 42 4.23 -2.70 -4.29
CA ILE A 42 3.64 -3.18 -5.55
C ILE A 42 4.56 -2.90 -6.73
N ALA A 43 5.16 -1.71 -6.81
CA ALA A 43 6.08 -1.36 -7.88
C ALA A 43 7.33 -2.27 -7.88
N VAL A 44 7.91 -2.54 -6.71
CA VAL A 44 9.06 -3.45 -6.59
C VAL A 44 8.68 -4.87 -7.01
N LEU A 45 7.55 -5.39 -6.53
CA LEU A 45 7.07 -6.71 -6.92
C LEU A 45 6.83 -6.80 -8.43
N PHE A 46 6.28 -5.76 -9.03
CA PHE A 46 6.04 -5.69 -10.46
C PHE A 46 7.34 -5.71 -11.28
N VAL A 47 8.36 -4.96 -10.85
CA VAL A 47 9.68 -4.97 -11.49
C VAL A 47 10.34 -6.35 -11.38
N LEU A 48 10.31 -6.97 -10.20
CA LEU A 48 10.85 -8.32 -10.00
C LEU A 48 10.13 -9.37 -10.87
N LEU A 49 8.81 -9.26 -11.00
CA LEU A 49 8.02 -10.13 -11.85
C LEU A 49 8.42 -9.98 -13.33
N ILE A 50 8.60 -8.75 -13.82
CA ILE A 50 9.07 -8.50 -15.19
C ILE A 50 10.46 -9.09 -15.40
N LEU A 51 11.40 -8.83 -14.47
CA LEU A 51 12.76 -9.36 -14.56
C LEU A 51 12.76 -10.90 -14.59
N GLY A 52 11.96 -11.54 -13.74
CA GLY A 52 11.80 -12.99 -13.73
C GLY A 52 11.24 -13.54 -15.05
N LEU A 53 10.22 -12.87 -15.62
CA LEU A 53 9.67 -13.25 -16.92
C LEU A 53 10.67 -13.09 -18.06
N VAL A 54 11.45 -12.01 -18.08
CA VAL A 54 12.50 -11.80 -19.08
C VAL A 54 13.55 -12.91 -19.00
N GLN A 55 14.04 -13.23 -17.79
CA GLN A 55 15.01 -14.32 -17.59
C GLN A 55 14.45 -15.68 -18.03
N LEU A 56 13.18 -15.96 -17.71
CA LEU A 56 12.51 -17.19 -18.14
C LEU A 56 12.46 -17.30 -19.67
N ILE A 57 12.07 -16.23 -20.38
CA ILE A 57 12.01 -16.21 -21.85
C ILE A 57 13.41 -16.40 -22.45
N SER A 58 14.42 -15.69 -21.94
CA SER A 58 15.80 -15.81 -22.40
C SER A 58 16.38 -17.21 -22.25
N SER A 59 15.88 -18.02 -21.30
CA SER A 59 16.33 -19.40 -21.11
C SER A 59 15.79 -20.40 -22.15
N GLN A 60 14.80 -20.00 -22.95
CA GLN A 60 14.11 -20.87 -23.91
C GLN A 60 14.55 -20.63 -25.38
N ILE A 61 15.42 -19.66 -25.61
CA ILE A 61 15.99 -19.29 -26.93
C ILE A 61 17.44 -19.78 -26.97
#